data_AF-A0AAW6DPI3-F1
#
_entry.id   AF-A0AAW6DPI3-F1
#
_cell.length_a   1.000
_cell.length_b   1.000
_cell.length_c   1.000
_cell.angle_alpha   90.00
_cell.angle_beta   90.00
_cell.angle_gamma   90.00
#
_symmetry.space_group_name_H-M   'P 1'
#
loop_
_entity.id
_entity.type
_entity.pdbx_description
1 polymer ?
#
loop_
_entity_poly.entity_id
_entity_poly.type
_entity_poly.pdbx_seq_one_letter_code
_entity_poly.pdbx_strand_id
1 'polypeptide(L)'
;MGIFNFFQKRDPSMELYNLQNALRIANDCADLIENTINPKVFFDRYDLYLEKLALLSEAQKCKAIKVKGENLIQKYSQMSTLEKRVSATNEFIDRFWRDTCAKANTLKTEKGKNNRYQNFFDSLSEYNERMPEECIEYYAYIFNNAPRNSVSNRKAISADQIDAMQRIKASKHYCDKLYKMFYKGYPEMPFISQDRELNTNWINQAQMFGASPTKEMMTRYSDGLLPGHVYMLYWIREIHRKRIPVYFEYQYGINFTDEQDFLYKQGYLTSEMKVTKKGESAIDLHYSVIEDHKSNK
;
A
#
# COMPACT_ATOMS: atom_id res chain seq x y z
N MET A 1 -9.75 9.47 -13.95
CA MET A 1 -10.17 9.14 -15.35
C MET A 1 -11.63 9.57 -15.57
N GLY A 2 -11.87 10.62 -16.35
CA GLY A 2 -13.21 11.19 -16.55
C GLY A 2 -14.14 10.34 -17.44
N ILE A 3 -15.42 10.26 -17.04
CA ILE A 3 -16.47 9.59 -17.80
C ILE A 3 -16.99 10.57 -18.86
N PHE A 4 -16.46 10.50 -20.09
CA PHE A 4 -17.09 11.21 -21.20
C PHE A 4 -18.33 10.44 -21.65
N ASN A 5 -19.52 11.06 -21.69
CA ASN A 5 -20.58 10.80 -22.71
C ASN A 5 -21.87 11.66 -22.66
N PHE A 6 -22.56 11.72 -23.80
CA PHE A 6 -23.85 12.38 -24.07
C PHE A 6 -25.07 11.45 -23.86
N PHE A 7 -26.21 11.98 -23.41
CA PHE A 7 -27.49 11.26 -23.29
C PHE A 7 -28.39 11.45 -24.54
N GLN A 8 -29.09 10.40 -25.00
CA GLN A 8 -30.15 10.48 -26.03
C GLN A 8 -31.51 10.10 -25.41
N LYS A 9 -32.55 10.93 -25.58
CA LYS A 9 -33.87 10.75 -24.93
C LYS A 9 -35.00 10.36 -25.90
N ARG A 10 -36.04 9.69 -25.35
CA ARG A 10 -37.45 9.95 -25.69
C ARG A 10 -37.91 11.08 -24.74
N ASP A 11 -37.91 12.32 -25.25
CA ASP A 11 -38.41 13.64 -24.82
C ASP A 11 -38.55 14.11 -23.33
N PRO A 12 -38.13 15.34 -22.95
CA PRO A 12 -36.81 15.88 -23.33
C PRO A 12 -36.10 16.86 -22.36
N SER A 13 -36.69 17.84 -21.66
CA SER A 13 -35.90 19.04 -21.31
C SER A 13 -35.42 19.10 -19.87
N MET A 14 -36.31 19.30 -18.88
CA MET A 14 -35.88 19.60 -17.50
C MET A 14 -35.27 18.39 -16.79
N GLU A 15 -35.92 17.22 -16.88
CA GLU A 15 -35.40 15.99 -16.30
C GLU A 15 -34.09 15.53 -16.98
N LEU A 16 -33.99 15.67 -18.32
CA LEU A 16 -32.75 15.38 -19.02
C LEU A 16 -31.66 16.37 -18.64
N TYR A 17 -32.00 17.66 -18.52
CA TYR A 17 -31.09 18.71 -18.07
C TYR A 17 -30.58 18.42 -16.66
N ASN A 18 -31.44 17.98 -15.75
CA ASN A 18 -31.04 17.56 -14.40
C ASN A 18 -30.10 16.37 -14.43
N LEU A 19 -30.36 15.37 -15.27
CA LEU A 19 -29.48 14.20 -15.41
C LEU A 19 -28.14 14.58 -16.08
N GLN A 20 -28.14 15.47 -17.06
CA GLN A 20 -26.92 16.07 -17.65
C GLN A 20 -26.11 16.83 -16.61
N ASN A 21 -26.78 17.64 -15.79
CA ASN A 21 -26.14 18.36 -14.70
C ASN A 21 -25.61 17.40 -13.63
N ALA A 22 -26.34 16.34 -13.30
CA ALA A 22 -25.87 15.30 -12.38
C ALA A 22 -24.62 14.59 -12.90
N LEU A 23 -24.56 14.28 -14.20
CA LEU A 23 -23.37 13.72 -14.83
C LEU A 23 -22.18 14.69 -14.79
N ARG A 24 -22.42 15.97 -15.11
CA ARG A 24 -21.39 17.01 -14.99
C ARG A 24 -20.86 17.10 -13.56
N ILE A 25 -21.74 17.14 -12.57
CA ILE A 25 -21.37 17.17 -11.14
C ILE A 25 -20.59 15.91 -10.76
N ALA A 26 -21.00 14.73 -11.22
CA ALA A 26 -20.30 13.49 -10.92
C ALA A 26 -18.87 13.51 -11.48
N ASN A 27 -18.68 14.01 -12.69
CA ASN A 27 -17.35 14.18 -13.29
C ASN A 27 -16.50 15.19 -12.51
N ASP A 28 -17.04 16.36 -12.19
CA ASP A 28 -16.36 17.38 -11.38
C ASP A 28 -15.94 16.82 -10.01
N CYS A 29 -16.80 15.99 -9.39
CA CYS A 29 -16.49 15.35 -8.12
C CYS A 29 -15.38 14.31 -8.27
N ALA A 30 -15.40 13.48 -9.33
CA ALA A 30 -14.35 12.50 -9.58
C ALA A 30 -12.97 13.18 -9.67
N ASP A 31 -12.87 14.28 -10.41
CA ASP A 31 -11.62 15.04 -10.55
C ASP A 31 -11.17 15.62 -9.19
N LEU A 32 -12.10 16.14 -8.39
CA LEU A 32 -11.77 16.68 -7.06
C LEU A 32 -11.34 15.58 -6.08
N ILE A 33 -11.98 14.41 -6.11
CA ILE A 33 -11.61 13.25 -5.26
C ILE A 33 -10.18 12.79 -5.57
N GLU A 34 -9.78 12.81 -6.85
CA GLU A 34 -8.43 12.40 -7.28
C GLU A 34 -7.35 13.43 -6.90
N ASN A 35 -7.67 14.72 -6.85
CA ASN A 35 -6.65 15.78 -6.80
C ASN A 35 -6.64 16.66 -5.55
N THR A 36 -7.74 16.73 -4.80
CA THR A 36 -7.81 17.63 -3.63
C THR A 36 -6.88 17.19 -2.50
N ILE A 37 -6.44 18.18 -1.74
CA ILE A 37 -5.73 18.06 -0.45
C ILE A 37 -6.56 18.62 0.72
N ASN A 38 -7.76 19.15 0.46
CA ASN A 38 -8.64 19.69 1.49
C ASN A 38 -9.61 18.59 1.97
N PRO A 39 -9.61 18.21 3.26
CA PRO A 39 -10.46 17.16 3.82
C PRO A 39 -11.94 17.40 3.54
N LYS A 40 -12.45 18.60 3.83
CA LYS A 40 -13.85 18.96 3.59
C LYS A 40 -14.25 18.72 2.14
N VAL A 41 -13.43 19.21 1.21
CA VAL A 41 -13.67 19.04 -0.22
C VAL A 41 -13.66 17.56 -0.60
N PHE A 42 -12.69 16.79 -0.10
CA PHE A 42 -12.63 15.35 -0.39
C PHE A 42 -13.90 14.62 0.06
N PHE A 43 -14.26 14.72 1.34
CA PHE A 43 -15.38 13.97 1.90
C PHE A 43 -16.72 14.41 1.30
N ASP A 44 -16.95 15.72 1.15
CA ASP A 44 -18.20 16.23 0.58
C ASP A 44 -18.33 15.87 -0.91
N ARG A 45 -17.21 15.86 -1.66
CA ARG A 45 -17.24 15.46 -3.08
C ARG A 45 -17.38 13.96 -3.24
N TYR A 46 -16.83 13.15 -2.35
CA TYR A 46 -17.03 11.70 -2.40
C TYR A 46 -18.50 11.34 -2.16
N ASP A 47 -19.13 11.94 -1.15
CA ASP A 47 -20.52 11.64 -0.83
C ASP A 47 -21.46 12.14 -1.95
N LEU A 48 -21.22 13.36 -2.46
CA LEU A 48 -21.95 13.91 -3.61
C LEU A 48 -21.74 13.07 -4.87
N TYR A 49 -20.54 12.55 -5.10
CA TYR A 49 -20.23 11.68 -6.23
C TYR A 49 -21.07 10.40 -6.19
N LEU A 50 -21.12 9.73 -5.04
CA LEU A 50 -21.95 8.54 -4.86
C LEU A 50 -23.44 8.83 -5.02
N GLU A 51 -23.92 9.96 -4.49
CA GLU A 51 -25.31 10.41 -4.66
C GLU A 51 -25.66 10.58 -6.15
N LYS A 52 -24.81 11.29 -6.91
CA LYS A 52 -25.06 11.51 -8.35
C LYS A 52 -24.92 10.23 -9.17
N LEU A 53 -23.96 9.36 -8.84
CA LEU A 53 -23.87 8.04 -9.48
C LEU A 53 -25.09 7.17 -9.19
N ALA A 54 -25.62 7.18 -7.97
CA ALA A 54 -26.82 6.43 -7.63
C ALA A 54 -28.03 6.90 -8.46
N LEU A 55 -28.24 8.22 -8.54
CA LEU A 55 -29.28 8.83 -9.37
C LEU A 55 -29.18 8.40 -10.84
N LEU A 56 -27.97 8.52 -11.40
CA LEU A 56 -27.72 8.20 -12.81
C LEU A 56 -27.84 6.69 -13.09
N SER A 57 -27.37 5.86 -12.16
CA SER A 57 -27.51 4.39 -12.22
C SER A 57 -28.98 3.98 -12.27
N GLU A 58 -29.82 4.56 -11.41
CA GLU A 58 -31.26 4.25 -11.38
C GLU A 58 -31.96 4.73 -12.66
N ALA A 59 -31.62 5.92 -13.16
CA ALA A 59 -32.16 6.42 -14.43
C ALA A 59 -31.80 5.49 -15.61
N GLN A 60 -30.57 4.94 -15.64
CA GLN A 60 -30.16 3.97 -16.65
C GLN A 60 -30.90 2.64 -16.49
N LYS A 61 -31.06 2.15 -15.25
CA LYS A 61 -31.76 0.89 -14.93
C LYS A 61 -33.24 0.95 -15.34
N CYS A 62 -33.90 2.07 -15.09
CA CYS A 62 -35.27 2.35 -15.52
C CYS A 62 -35.40 2.61 -17.04
N LYS A 63 -34.30 2.55 -17.81
CA LYS A 63 -34.25 2.84 -19.25
C LYS A 63 -34.69 4.27 -19.61
N ALA A 64 -34.65 5.20 -18.64
CA ALA A 64 -34.97 6.62 -18.85
C ALA A 64 -33.88 7.34 -19.66
N ILE A 65 -32.64 6.85 -19.58
CA ILE A 65 -31.49 7.32 -20.35
C ILE A 65 -30.79 6.15 -21.05
N LYS A 66 -30.18 6.45 -22.19
CA LYS A 66 -29.15 5.61 -22.80
C LYS A 66 -27.81 6.33 -22.68
N VAL A 67 -26.84 5.62 -22.14
CA VAL A 67 -25.48 6.11 -21.91
C VAL A 67 -24.59 5.50 -22.96
N LYS A 68 -23.85 6.34 -23.69
CA LYS A 68 -22.69 5.86 -24.46
C LYS A 68 -21.54 5.69 -23.46
N GLY A 69 -20.63 4.73 -23.65
CA GLY A 69 -19.46 4.55 -22.77
C GLY A 69 -19.71 3.70 -21.52
N GLU A 70 -19.12 4.10 -20.40
CA GLU A 70 -19.12 3.30 -19.17
C GLU A 70 -20.54 3.08 -18.63
N ASN A 71 -20.82 1.85 -18.23
CA ASN A 71 -22.12 1.48 -17.69
C ASN A 71 -22.27 2.06 -16.26
N LEU A 72 -23.22 2.99 -16.06
CA LEU A 72 -23.38 3.70 -14.79
C LEU A 72 -23.86 2.80 -13.65
N ILE A 73 -24.59 1.72 -13.97
CA ILE A 73 -25.01 0.71 -12.99
C ILE A 73 -23.78 -0.01 -12.45
N GLN A 74 -22.90 -0.48 -13.35
CA GLN A 74 -21.66 -1.13 -12.97
C GLN A 74 -20.73 -0.16 -12.23
N LYS A 75 -20.60 1.07 -12.72
CA LYS A 75 -19.76 2.11 -12.11
C LYS A 75 -20.21 2.43 -10.68
N TYR A 76 -21.51 2.66 -10.47
CA TYR A 76 -22.05 2.86 -9.12
C TYR A 76 -21.77 1.65 -8.23
N SER A 77 -22.07 0.43 -8.71
CA SER A 77 -21.84 -0.80 -7.93
C SER A 77 -20.38 -1.01 -7.53
N GLN A 78 -19.44 -0.56 -8.36
CA GLN A 78 -18.01 -0.62 -8.07
C GLN A 78 -17.61 0.45 -7.05
N MET A 79 -18.02 1.70 -7.27
CA MET A 79 -17.59 2.85 -6.46
C MET A 79 -18.25 2.90 -5.08
N SER A 80 -19.40 2.28 -4.90
CA SER A 80 -20.08 2.16 -3.61
C SER A 80 -19.50 1.09 -2.68
N THR A 81 -18.53 0.30 -3.15
CA THR A 81 -17.88 -0.72 -2.32
C THR A 81 -17.01 -0.11 -1.23
N LEU A 82 -16.92 -0.80 -0.09
CA LEU A 82 -16.01 -0.45 0.99
C LEU A 82 -14.55 -0.39 0.49
N GLU A 83 -14.13 -1.33 -0.35
CA GLU A 83 -12.79 -1.36 -0.93
C GLU A 83 -12.44 -0.06 -1.67
N LYS A 84 -13.37 0.46 -2.48
CA LYS A 84 -13.15 1.73 -3.20
C LYS A 84 -13.13 2.93 -2.26
N ARG A 85 -13.99 2.96 -1.23
CA ARG A 85 -13.96 4.02 -0.22
C ARG A 85 -12.63 4.03 0.54
N VAL A 86 -12.15 2.87 0.97
CA VAL A 86 -10.86 2.73 1.67
C VAL A 86 -9.71 3.19 0.77
N SER A 87 -9.64 2.69 -0.46
CA SER A 87 -8.56 3.05 -1.41
C SER A 87 -8.51 4.56 -1.66
N ALA A 88 -9.65 5.19 -1.98
CA ALA A 88 -9.70 6.61 -2.28
C ALA A 88 -9.36 7.48 -1.05
N THR A 89 -9.81 7.07 0.14
CA THR A 89 -9.54 7.79 1.39
C THR A 89 -8.06 7.72 1.74
N ASN A 90 -7.42 6.55 1.60
CA ASN A 90 -5.99 6.40 1.88
C ASN A 90 -5.11 7.12 0.85
N GLU A 91 -5.51 7.14 -0.43
CA GLU A 91 -4.84 7.97 -1.44
C GLU A 91 -4.95 9.47 -1.13
N PHE A 92 -6.10 9.92 -0.59
CA PHE A 92 -6.27 11.28 -0.10
C PHE A 92 -5.36 11.57 1.11
N ILE A 93 -5.31 10.66 2.09
CA ILE A 93 -4.44 10.76 3.27
C ILE A 93 -2.98 10.90 2.84
N ASP A 94 -2.50 10.11 1.88
CA ASP A 94 -1.15 10.21 1.33
C ASP A 94 -0.87 11.59 0.75
N ARG A 95 -1.79 12.14 -0.06
CA ARG A 95 -1.63 13.46 -0.66
C ARG A 95 -1.63 14.56 0.40
N PHE A 96 -2.55 14.49 1.36
CA PHE A 96 -2.66 15.47 2.43
C PHE A 96 -1.44 15.44 3.36
N TRP A 97 -0.90 14.27 3.66
CA TRP A 97 0.34 14.11 4.43
C TRP A 97 1.54 14.72 3.70
N ARG A 98 1.72 14.43 2.40
CA ARG A 98 2.81 15.00 1.60
C ARG A 98 2.76 16.52 1.55
N ASP A 99 1.57 17.09 1.35
CA ASP A 99 1.36 18.55 1.39
C ASP A 99 1.65 19.12 2.79
N THR A 100 1.23 18.43 3.85
CA THR A 100 1.54 18.82 5.23
C THR A 100 3.04 18.89 5.47
N CYS A 101 3.79 17.86 5.06
CA CYS A 101 5.26 17.85 5.16
C CYS A 101 5.91 18.97 4.33
N ALA A 102 5.43 19.20 3.10
CA ALA A 102 5.95 20.27 2.25
C ALA A 102 5.75 21.65 2.90
N LYS A 103 4.57 21.91 3.47
CA LYS A 103 4.24 23.16 4.18
C LYS A 103 4.95 23.31 5.52
N ALA A 104 5.21 22.22 6.23
CA ALA A 104 5.99 22.25 7.46
C ALA A 104 7.47 22.59 7.16
N ASN A 105 8.03 22.08 6.07
CA ASN A 105 9.40 22.38 5.64
C ASN A 105 9.65 23.87 5.35
N THR A 106 8.62 24.66 5.04
CA THR A 106 8.77 26.12 4.85
C THR A 106 8.82 26.91 6.17
N LEU A 107 8.56 26.27 7.31
CA LEU A 107 8.52 26.92 8.62
C LEU A 107 9.87 26.93 9.33
N LYS A 108 10.17 28.04 10.00
CA LYS A 108 11.44 28.27 10.69
C LYS A 108 11.55 27.55 12.04
N THR A 109 10.44 27.42 12.77
CA THR A 109 10.44 26.94 14.16
C THR A 109 9.89 25.53 14.26
N GLU A 110 10.47 24.71 15.13
CA GLU A 110 9.98 23.36 15.42
C GLU A 110 8.56 23.37 15.97
N LYS A 111 8.21 24.37 16.80
CA LYS A 111 6.83 24.58 17.27
C LYS A 111 5.87 24.79 16.09
N GLY A 112 6.25 25.60 15.11
CA GLY A 112 5.44 25.84 13.92
C GLY A 112 5.24 24.55 13.10
N LYS A 113 6.31 23.76 12.93
CA LYS A 113 6.24 22.47 12.24
C LYS A 113 5.33 21.47 12.97
N ASN A 114 5.50 21.34 14.28
CA ASN A 114 4.68 20.44 15.11
C ASN A 114 3.20 20.82 15.05
N ASN A 115 2.87 22.11 15.10
CA ASN A 115 1.50 22.57 14.93
C ASN A 115 0.93 22.19 13.54
N ARG A 116 1.75 22.22 12.47
CA ARG A 116 1.29 21.77 11.14
C ARG A 116 0.97 20.27 11.13
N TYR A 117 1.82 19.45 11.74
CA TYR A 117 1.57 18.01 11.83
C TYR A 117 0.35 17.71 12.69
N GLN A 118 0.18 18.41 13.81
CA GLN A 118 -1.00 18.25 14.65
C GLN A 118 -2.28 18.61 13.89
N ASN A 119 -2.26 19.70 13.12
CA ASN A 119 -3.40 20.08 12.28
C ASN A 119 -3.78 19.00 11.26
N PHE A 120 -2.83 18.20 10.75
CA PHE A 120 -3.16 17.06 9.88
C PHE A 120 -4.03 16.03 10.62
N PHE A 121 -3.63 15.68 11.85
CA PHE A 121 -4.37 14.72 12.68
C PHE A 121 -5.74 15.29 13.09
N ASP A 122 -5.76 16.52 13.60
CA ASP A 122 -6.98 17.18 14.06
C ASP A 122 -7.99 17.32 12.91
N SER A 123 -7.53 17.77 11.73
CA SER A 123 -8.41 17.95 10.56
C SER A 123 -9.01 16.65 10.05
N LEU A 124 -8.29 15.52 10.13
CA LEU A 124 -8.83 14.22 9.74
C LEU A 124 -9.78 13.66 10.81
N SER A 125 -9.48 13.90 12.09
CA SER A 125 -10.28 13.39 13.20
C SER A 125 -11.74 13.88 13.18
N GLU A 126 -11.99 15.08 12.63
CA GLU A 126 -13.32 15.63 12.41
C GLU A 126 -14.19 14.77 11.48
N TYR A 127 -13.58 13.90 10.67
CA TYR A 127 -14.26 13.04 9.69
C TYR A 127 -14.25 11.56 10.08
N ASN A 128 -13.88 11.21 11.32
CA ASN A 128 -13.82 9.82 11.76
C ASN A 128 -15.15 9.07 11.57
N GLU A 129 -16.28 9.71 11.85
CA GLU A 129 -17.61 9.11 11.63
C GLU A 129 -17.93 8.87 10.15
N ARG A 130 -17.22 9.54 9.22
CA ARG A 130 -17.37 9.41 7.77
C ARG A 130 -16.30 8.50 7.16
N MET A 131 -15.39 7.93 7.95
CA MET A 131 -14.26 7.13 7.47
C MET A 131 -14.41 5.66 7.88
N PRO A 132 -14.04 4.71 6.99
CA PRO A 132 -13.79 3.33 7.41
C PRO A 132 -12.72 3.28 8.51
N GLU A 133 -12.87 2.37 9.47
CA GLU A 133 -11.95 2.20 10.61
C GLU A 133 -10.49 2.00 10.14
N GLU A 134 -10.27 1.19 9.10
CA GLU A 134 -8.93 0.96 8.54
C GLU A 134 -8.26 2.25 8.02
N CYS A 135 -9.03 3.24 7.57
CA CYS A 135 -8.49 4.56 7.17
C CYS A 135 -8.10 5.40 8.39
N ILE A 136 -8.84 5.26 9.50
CA ILE A 136 -8.55 5.93 10.77
C ILE A 136 -7.23 5.40 11.33
N GLU A 137 -7.09 4.08 11.36
CA GLU A 137 -5.83 3.42 11.73
C GLU A 137 -4.68 3.86 10.82
N TYR A 138 -4.93 4.00 9.51
CA TYR A 138 -3.89 4.39 8.56
C TYR A 138 -3.39 5.83 8.78
N TYR A 139 -4.28 6.83 8.92
CA TYR A 139 -3.79 8.19 9.14
C TYR A 139 -3.11 8.35 10.51
N ALA A 140 -3.57 7.62 11.53
CA ALA A 140 -2.91 7.59 12.83
C ALA A 140 -1.52 6.94 12.73
N TYR A 141 -1.40 5.84 11.97
CA TYR A 141 -0.12 5.21 11.66
C TYR A 141 0.83 6.18 10.96
N ILE A 142 0.37 6.89 9.92
CA ILE A 142 1.17 7.90 9.21
C ILE A 142 1.59 9.02 10.16
N PHE A 143 0.66 9.54 10.97
CA PHE A 143 0.98 10.62 11.92
C PHE A 143 2.07 10.22 12.93
N ASN A 144 2.08 8.96 13.38
CA ASN A 144 3.03 8.49 14.40
C ASN A 144 4.37 8.02 13.83
N ASN A 145 4.37 7.46 12.62
CA ASN A 145 5.53 6.72 12.10
C ASN A 145 6.18 7.38 10.87
N ALA A 146 5.42 8.12 10.06
CA ALA A 146 5.93 8.64 8.81
C ALA A 146 6.98 9.74 9.04
N PRO A 147 8.04 9.80 8.22
CA PRO A 147 9.03 10.85 8.32
C PRO A 147 8.37 12.21 8.11
N ARG A 148 8.77 13.18 8.94
CA ARG A 148 8.28 14.56 8.92
C ARG A 148 8.93 15.40 7.80
N ASN A 149 9.32 14.75 6.70
CA ASN A 149 10.11 15.34 5.63
C ASN A 149 9.46 14.98 4.29
N SER A 150 9.29 15.95 3.39
CA SER A 150 8.70 15.70 2.06
C SER A 150 9.58 14.85 1.13
N VAL A 151 10.86 14.66 1.45
CA VAL A 151 11.81 13.83 0.69
C VAL A 151 12.44 12.81 1.63
N SER A 152 12.29 11.52 1.32
CA SER A 152 12.87 10.43 2.10
C SER A 152 14.40 10.48 2.00
N ASN A 153 15.06 11.08 2.99
CA ASN A 153 16.51 10.96 3.12
C ASN A 153 16.84 9.79 4.05
N ARG A 154 16.70 8.55 3.54
CA ARG A 154 17.05 7.34 4.29
C ARG A 154 18.49 7.39 4.83
N LYS A 155 19.41 8.10 4.18
CA LYS A 155 20.80 8.27 4.63
C LYS A 155 20.92 9.12 5.91
N ALA A 156 19.90 9.90 6.25
CA ALA A 156 19.85 10.69 7.48
C ALA A 156 19.27 9.90 8.68
N ILE A 157 18.76 8.69 8.46
CA ILE A 157 18.20 7.83 9.49
C ILE A 157 19.31 6.95 10.04
N SER A 158 19.33 6.73 11.37
CA SER A 158 20.36 5.89 11.98
C SER A 158 20.24 4.44 11.50
N ALA A 159 21.36 3.72 11.49
CA ALA A 159 21.36 2.31 11.08
C ALA A 159 20.45 1.44 11.97
N ASP A 160 20.39 1.75 13.27
CA ASP A 160 19.57 1.04 14.25
C ASP A 160 18.07 1.30 14.04
N GLN A 161 17.70 2.54 13.71
CA GLN A 161 16.31 2.88 13.38
C GLN A 161 15.86 2.17 12.10
N ILE A 162 16.70 2.16 11.06
CA ILE A 162 16.42 1.42 9.83
C ILE A 162 16.25 -0.07 10.14
N ASP A 163 17.16 -0.65 10.91
CA ASP A 163 17.12 -2.07 11.26
C ASP A 163 15.85 -2.43 12.05
N ALA A 164 15.40 -1.56 12.96
CA ALA A 164 14.13 -1.72 13.66
C ALA A 164 12.92 -1.66 12.70
N MET A 165 12.86 -0.66 11.83
CA MET A 165 11.79 -0.49 10.85
C MET A 165 11.73 -1.63 9.82
N GLN A 166 12.87 -2.29 9.55
CA GLN A 166 12.94 -3.45 8.66
C GLN A 166 12.30 -4.71 9.25
N ARG A 167 12.14 -4.77 10.58
CA ARG A 167 11.50 -5.89 11.27
C ARG A 167 10.00 -5.69 11.46
N ILE A 168 9.53 -4.46 11.32
CA ILE A 168 8.12 -4.09 11.48
C ILE A 168 7.44 -4.17 10.13
N LYS A 169 6.27 -4.82 10.08
CA LYS A 169 5.45 -4.89 8.87
C LYS A 169 4.94 -3.50 8.48
N ALA A 170 4.94 -3.19 7.18
CA ALA A 170 4.33 -1.98 6.66
C ALA A 170 2.82 -1.92 6.95
N SER A 171 2.23 -0.75 6.74
CA SER A 171 0.78 -0.59 6.85
C SER A 171 0.03 -1.57 5.95
N LYS A 172 -1.17 -1.95 6.38
CA LYS A 172 -2.07 -2.79 5.58
C LYS A 172 -2.35 -2.14 4.23
N HIS A 173 -2.60 -0.83 4.20
CA HIS A 173 -2.83 -0.09 2.96
C HIS A 173 -1.68 -0.26 1.96
N TYR A 174 -0.44 -0.06 2.42
CA TYR A 174 0.74 -0.16 1.56
C TYR A 174 0.99 -1.61 1.09
N CYS A 175 0.82 -2.59 1.98
CA CYS A 175 0.91 -4.01 1.63
C CYS A 175 -0.12 -4.39 0.55
N ASP A 176 -1.39 -4.08 0.77
CA ASP A 176 -2.48 -4.42 -0.16
C ASP A 176 -2.26 -3.76 -1.53
N LYS A 177 -1.77 -2.53 -1.54
CA LYS A 177 -1.40 -1.81 -2.77
C LYS A 177 -0.31 -2.56 -3.54
N LEU A 178 0.77 -2.94 -2.87
CA LEU A 178 1.88 -3.68 -3.47
C LEU A 178 1.43 -5.05 -3.99
N TYR A 179 0.65 -5.79 -3.22
CA TYR A 179 0.17 -7.11 -3.62
C TYR A 179 -0.71 -7.04 -4.88
N LYS A 180 -1.60 -6.05 -4.95
CA LYS A 180 -2.44 -5.83 -6.14
C LYS A 180 -1.63 -5.44 -7.37
N MET A 181 -0.60 -4.60 -7.20
CA MET A 181 0.20 -4.07 -8.31
C MET A 181 1.22 -5.08 -8.86
N PHE A 182 1.90 -5.83 -7.99
CA PHE A 182 3.10 -6.57 -8.38
C PHE A 182 3.06 -8.07 -8.05
N TYR A 183 2.29 -8.47 -7.04
CA TYR A 183 2.35 -9.84 -6.50
C TYR A 183 1.08 -10.66 -6.74
N LYS A 184 0.27 -10.27 -7.72
CA LYS A 184 -0.96 -11.00 -8.07
C LYS A 184 -0.62 -12.43 -8.51
N GLY A 185 -1.25 -13.42 -7.87
CA GLY A 185 -1.09 -14.84 -8.20
C GLY A 185 0.20 -15.47 -7.67
N TYR A 186 0.88 -14.82 -6.72
CA TYR A 186 1.93 -15.46 -5.93
C TYR A 186 1.30 -16.48 -4.96
N PRO A 187 1.95 -17.63 -4.72
CA PRO A 187 1.44 -18.62 -3.77
C PRO A 187 1.59 -18.15 -2.32
N GLU A 188 2.58 -17.30 -2.05
CA GLU A 188 2.81 -16.66 -0.76
C GLU A 188 3.14 -15.18 -0.97
N MET A 189 2.54 -14.29 -0.16
CA MET A 189 2.77 -12.85 -0.28
C MET A 189 4.06 -12.48 0.45
N PRO A 190 4.95 -11.68 -0.16
CA PRO A 190 6.20 -11.31 0.47
C PRO A 190 5.99 -10.39 1.66
N PHE A 191 6.82 -10.54 2.69
CA PHE A 191 6.95 -9.55 3.75
C PHE A 191 7.43 -8.21 3.18
N ILE A 192 6.75 -7.14 3.62
CA ILE A 192 7.04 -5.75 3.25
C ILE A 192 7.26 -4.98 4.54
N SER A 193 8.42 -4.36 4.68
CA SER A 193 8.76 -3.64 5.91
C SER A 193 8.27 -2.19 5.93
N GLN A 194 8.14 -1.65 7.13
CA GLN A 194 7.88 -0.24 7.38
C GLN A 194 9.00 0.65 6.80
N ASP A 195 10.26 0.20 6.79
CA ASP A 195 11.36 0.93 6.11
C ASP A 195 11.06 1.08 4.61
N ARG A 196 10.61 0.01 3.95
CA ARG A 196 10.25 0.03 2.52
C ARG A 196 9.14 1.06 2.25
N GLU A 197 8.11 1.08 3.08
CA GLU A 197 6.98 2.02 2.96
C GLU A 197 7.39 3.48 3.12
N LEU A 198 8.09 3.79 4.20
CA LEU A 198 8.23 5.17 4.66
C LEU A 198 9.50 5.86 4.15
N ASN A 199 10.56 5.09 3.88
CA ASN A 199 11.89 5.65 3.64
C ASN A 199 12.45 5.36 2.25
N THR A 200 11.69 4.69 1.38
CA THR A 200 12.18 4.30 0.04
C THR A 200 11.21 4.69 -1.07
N ASN A 201 11.72 4.72 -2.29
CA ASN A 201 10.95 4.89 -3.52
C ASN A 201 10.71 3.55 -4.24
N TRP A 202 10.57 2.45 -3.49
CA TRP A 202 10.52 1.09 -4.03
C TRP A 202 9.48 0.91 -5.14
N ILE A 203 8.28 1.47 -5.00
CA ILE A 203 7.21 1.35 -6.02
C ILE A 203 7.70 1.87 -7.38
N ASN A 204 8.40 3.02 -7.41
CA ASN A 204 8.92 3.59 -8.64
C ASN A 204 10.01 2.70 -9.25
N GLN A 205 10.89 2.14 -8.41
CA GLN A 205 11.92 1.21 -8.88
C GLN A 205 11.30 -0.07 -9.45
N ALA A 206 10.30 -0.63 -8.77
CA ALA A 206 9.61 -1.85 -9.21
C ALA A 206 8.84 -1.65 -10.52
N GLN A 207 8.28 -0.46 -10.75
CA GLN A 207 7.66 -0.12 -12.04
C GLN A 207 8.67 -0.05 -13.19
N MET A 208 9.91 0.37 -12.91
CA MET A 208 10.95 0.52 -13.93
C MET A 208 11.71 -0.78 -14.21
N PHE A 209 12.00 -1.56 -13.17
CA PHE A 209 12.94 -2.69 -13.23
C PHE A 209 12.32 -4.05 -12.87
N GLY A 210 11.03 -4.07 -12.53
CA GLY A 210 10.36 -5.27 -12.02
C GLY A 210 10.40 -5.36 -10.49
N ALA A 211 9.43 -6.08 -9.95
CA ALA A 211 9.29 -6.27 -8.51
C ALA A 211 10.19 -7.37 -7.97
N SER A 212 10.71 -7.16 -6.77
CA SER A 212 11.44 -8.16 -5.98
C SER A 212 10.81 -8.32 -4.58
N PRO A 213 10.62 -9.55 -4.09
CA PRO A 213 11.12 -10.83 -4.64
C PRO A 213 10.31 -11.32 -5.86
N THR A 214 10.87 -12.28 -6.60
CA THR A 214 10.15 -12.94 -7.71
C THR A 214 9.21 -14.02 -7.18
N LYS A 215 8.34 -14.55 -8.05
CA LYS A 215 7.35 -15.59 -7.69
C LYS A 215 8.02 -16.88 -7.27
N GLU A 216 9.13 -17.21 -7.88
CA GLU A 216 9.96 -18.39 -7.59
C GLU A 216 10.49 -18.30 -6.15
N MET A 217 10.94 -17.11 -5.72
CA MET A 217 11.43 -16.89 -4.35
C MET A 217 10.35 -17.01 -3.28
N MET A 218 9.08 -16.86 -3.67
CA MET A 218 7.92 -17.02 -2.79
C MET A 218 7.22 -18.38 -2.97
N THR A 219 7.84 -19.33 -3.67
CA THR A 219 7.29 -20.68 -3.86
C THR A 219 8.03 -21.67 -2.97
N ARG A 220 7.29 -22.40 -2.12
CA ARG A 220 7.89 -23.41 -1.23
C ARG A 220 8.32 -24.65 -2.01
N TYR A 221 9.44 -25.22 -1.59
CA TYR A 221 9.85 -26.57 -1.98
C TYR A 221 8.95 -27.64 -1.34
N SER A 222 9.12 -28.89 -1.77
CA SER A 222 8.36 -30.04 -1.25
C SER A 222 8.57 -30.30 0.25
N ASP A 223 9.67 -29.84 0.82
CA ASP A 223 9.98 -29.92 2.26
C ASP A 223 9.41 -28.73 3.06
N GLY A 224 8.66 -27.85 2.40
CA GLY A 224 7.99 -26.69 2.99
C GLY A 224 8.86 -25.45 3.16
N LEU A 225 10.13 -25.47 2.74
CA LEU A 225 11.01 -24.30 2.83
C LEU A 225 10.83 -23.35 1.64
N LEU A 226 10.94 -22.06 1.89
CA LEU A 226 11.17 -21.05 0.85
C LEU A 226 12.66 -20.99 0.50
N PRO A 227 13.04 -20.56 -0.72
CA PRO A 227 14.43 -20.22 -1.04
C PRO A 227 15.09 -19.30 -0.01
N GLY A 228 14.33 -18.32 0.51
CA GLY A 228 14.78 -17.45 1.59
C GLY A 228 15.21 -18.18 2.87
N HIS A 229 14.51 -19.26 3.23
CA HIS A 229 14.85 -20.08 4.40
C HIS A 229 16.16 -20.83 4.22
N VAL A 230 16.40 -21.39 3.04
CA VAL A 230 17.64 -22.12 2.72
C VAL A 230 18.82 -21.16 2.86
N TYR A 231 18.72 -19.99 2.23
CA TYR A 231 19.78 -18.99 2.33
C TYR A 231 19.95 -18.46 3.75
N MET A 232 18.86 -18.37 4.53
CA MET A 232 18.90 -17.98 5.93
C MET A 232 19.63 -19.00 6.81
N LEU A 233 19.40 -20.30 6.62
CA LEU A 233 20.14 -21.35 7.33
C LEU A 233 21.64 -21.27 7.04
N TYR A 234 22.01 -21.14 5.75
CA TYR A 234 23.39 -20.93 5.34
C TYR A 234 24.00 -19.67 5.99
N TRP A 235 23.25 -18.56 6.00
CA TRP A 235 23.71 -17.31 6.61
C TRP A 235 23.95 -17.46 8.12
N ILE A 236 23.06 -18.14 8.85
CA ILE A 236 23.22 -18.40 10.29
C ILE A 236 24.47 -19.26 10.54
N ARG A 237 24.73 -20.25 9.68
CA ARG A 237 25.89 -21.14 9.78
C ARG A 237 27.21 -20.41 9.57
N GLU A 238 27.31 -19.64 8.49
CA GLU A 238 28.58 -19.09 8.00
C GLU A 238 28.87 -17.66 8.43
N ILE A 239 27.84 -16.88 8.76
CA ILE A 239 27.97 -15.42 8.90
C ILE A 239 27.70 -14.99 10.35
N HIS A 240 28.77 -14.65 11.05
CA HIS A 240 28.72 -14.21 12.44
C HIS A 240 28.58 -12.69 12.59
N ARG A 241 27.59 -12.08 11.93
CA ARG A 241 27.29 -10.64 12.09
C ARG A 241 25.95 -10.42 12.74
N LYS A 242 25.86 -9.40 13.60
CA LYS A 242 24.62 -9.07 14.33
C LYS A 242 23.54 -8.45 13.44
N ARG A 243 23.94 -7.72 12.39
CA ARG A 243 22.99 -6.98 11.55
C ARG A 243 22.37 -7.88 10.49
N ILE A 244 21.04 -7.90 10.45
CA ILE A 244 20.26 -8.65 9.48
C ILE A 244 20.35 -7.92 8.12
N PRO A 245 20.73 -8.61 7.04
CA PRO A 245 20.82 -8.01 5.71
C PRO A 245 19.47 -7.72 5.07
N VAL A 246 19.38 -6.61 4.35
CA VAL A 246 18.15 -6.16 3.67
C VAL A 246 17.68 -7.11 2.57
N TYR A 247 18.56 -7.93 2.00
CA TYR A 247 18.19 -8.86 0.94
C TYR A 247 17.21 -9.95 1.41
N PHE A 248 17.11 -10.23 2.72
CA PHE A 248 16.09 -11.16 3.21
C PHE A 248 14.68 -10.66 2.90
N GLU A 249 14.47 -9.35 3.01
CA GLU A 249 13.21 -8.73 2.61
C GLU A 249 13.14 -8.52 1.09
N TYR A 250 14.20 -7.97 0.47
CA TYR A 250 14.15 -7.49 -0.91
C TYR A 250 14.29 -8.60 -1.96
N GLN A 251 15.14 -9.59 -1.72
CA GLN A 251 15.38 -10.69 -2.66
C GLN A 251 14.51 -11.91 -2.33
N TYR A 252 14.28 -12.16 -1.03
CA TYR A 252 13.62 -13.39 -0.57
C TYR A 252 12.22 -13.17 0.02
N GLY A 253 11.80 -11.92 0.24
CA GLY A 253 10.45 -11.62 0.72
C GLY A 253 10.14 -12.09 2.14
N ILE A 254 11.13 -12.32 2.99
CA ILE A 254 10.93 -12.85 4.33
C ILE A 254 11.29 -11.86 5.43
N ASN A 255 10.55 -11.91 6.54
CA ASN A 255 10.98 -11.30 7.80
C ASN A 255 11.92 -12.25 8.50
N PHE A 256 13.18 -11.86 8.67
CA PHE A 256 14.19 -12.75 9.25
C PHE A 256 13.81 -13.22 10.66
N THR A 257 13.24 -12.38 11.52
CA THR A 257 12.95 -12.75 12.91
C THR A 257 11.81 -13.77 12.97
N ASP A 258 10.73 -13.51 12.23
CA ASP A 258 9.56 -14.38 12.19
C ASP A 258 9.92 -15.74 11.57
N GLU A 259 10.70 -15.72 10.48
CA GLU A 259 11.12 -16.96 9.83
C GLU A 259 12.20 -17.72 10.62
N GLN A 260 12.97 -17.06 11.49
CA GLN A 260 13.90 -17.74 12.39
C GLN A 260 13.14 -18.61 13.38
N ASP A 261 12.08 -18.06 13.96
CA ASP A 261 11.19 -18.76 14.86
C ASP A 261 10.46 -19.92 14.16
N PHE A 262 10.02 -19.73 12.90
CA PHE A 262 9.51 -20.82 12.07
C PHE A 262 10.55 -21.95 11.92
N LEU A 263 11.79 -21.63 11.53
CA LEU A 263 12.84 -22.62 11.33
C LEU A 263 13.21 -23.36 12.61
N TYR A 264 13.22 -22.67 13.75
CA TYR A 264 13.38 -23.29 15.06
C TYR A 264 12.25 -24.26 15.37
N LYS A 265 10.98 -23.83 15.23
CA LYS A 265 9.80 -24.67 15.47
C LYS A 265 9.75 -25.90 14.57
N GLN A 266 10.27 -25.80 13.35
CA GLN A 266 10.37 -26.90 12.39
C GLN A 266 11.61 -27.79 12.58
N GLY A 267 12.44 -27.52 13.59
CA GLY A 267 13.61 -28.32 13.95
C GLY A 267 14.82 -28.14 13.03
N TYR A 268 14.85 -27.08 12.21
CA TYR A 268 16.02 -26.71 11.41
C TYR A 268 17.07 -25.94 12.23
N LEU A 269 16.64 -25.32 13.34
CA LEU A 269 17.52 -24.63 14.30
C LEU A 269 17.40 -25.25 15.71
N THR A 270 18.48 -25.19 16.49
CA THR A 270 18.50 -25.53 17.93
C THR A 270 17.94 -24.38 18.78
N SER A 271 17.76 -24.62 20.08
CA SER A 271 17.41 -23.58 21.07
C SER A 271 18.41 -22.43 21.12
N GLU A 272 19.68 -22.67 20.77
CA GLU A 272 20.74 -21.67 20.69
C GLU A 272 20.82 -21.00 19.31
N MET A 273 19.80 -21.18 18.46
CA MET A 273 19.73 -20.67 17.09
C MET A 273 20.88 -21.14 16.19
N LYS A 274 21.38 -22.36 16.43
CA LYS A 274 22.39 -23.02 15.56
C LYS A 274 21.71 -23.98 14.59
N VAL A 275 22.30 -24.16 13.41
CA VAL A 275 21.78 -25.08 12.39
C VAL A 275 21.85 -26.54 12.89
N THR A 276 20.75 -27.28 12.76
CA THR A 276 20.69 -28.72 13.09
C THR A 276 21.14 -29.58 11.91
N LYS A 277 21.32 -30.90 12.10
CA LYS A 277 21.57 -31.83 10.99
C LYS A 277 20.48 -31.78 9.91
N LYS A 278 19.22 -31.52 10.30
CA LYS A 278 18.10 -31.33 9.37
C LYS A 278 18.30 -30.04 8.56
N GLY A 279 18.73 -28.96 9.21
CA GLY A 279 19.10 -27.71 8.56
C GLY A 279 20.26 -27.86 7.58
N GLU A 280 21.32 -28.58 7.98
CA GLU A 280 22.45 -28.88 7.08
C GLU A 280 21.99 -29.67 5.85
N SER A 281 21.16 -30.70 6.05
CA SER A 281 20.63 -31.50 4.94
C SER A 281 19.78 -30.65 3.98
N ALA A 282 19.03 -29.67 4.49
CA ALA A 282 18.24 -28.76 3.67
C ALA A 282 19.13 -27.77 2.88
N ILE A 283 20.23 -27.30 3.48
CA ILE A 283 21.24 -26.49 2.79
C ILE A 283 21.83 -27.28 1.61
N ASP A 284 22.21 -28.54 1.85
CA ASP A 284 22.83 -29.37 0.83
C ASP A 284 21.84 -29.73 -0.30
N LEU A 285 20.58 -30.01 0.06
CA LEU A 285 19.53 -30.34 -0.91
C LEU A 285 19.21 -29.19 -1.87
N HIS A 286 19.22 -27.95 -1.36
CA HIS A 286 18.85 -26.74 -2.11
C HIS A 286 20.04 -25.80 -2.32
N TYR A 287 21.25 -26.37 -2.46
CA TYR A 287 22.50 -25.62 -2.50
C TYR A 287 22.54 -24.56 -3.62
N SER A 288 21.82 -24.80 -4.72
CA SER A 288 21.73 -23.87 -5.85
C SER A 288 21.29 -22.46 -5.44
N VAL A 289 20.44 -22.33 -4.40
CA VAL A 289 20.01 -21.02 -3.88
C VAL A 289 21.21 -20.19 -3.40
N ILE A 290 22.22 -20.84 -2.81
CA ILE A 290 23.43 -20.20 -2.30
C ILE A 290 24.36 -19.81 -3.45
N GLU A 291 24.47 -20.66 -4.47
CA GLU A 291 25.24 -20.38 -5.68
C GLU A 291 24.65 -19.18 -6.43
N ASP A 292 23.34 -19.18 -6.67
CA ASP A 292 22.62 -18.10 -7.34
C ASP A 292 22.76 -16.77 -6.57
N HIS A 293 22.76 -16.80 -5.25
CA HIS A 293 22.99 -15.58 -4.48
C HIS A 293 24.43 -15.06 -4.60
N LYS A 294 25.42 -15.96 -4.71
CA LYS A 294 26.84 -15.58 -4.87
C LYS A 294 27.12 -15.01 -6.25
N SER A 295 26.49 -15.54 -7.30
CA SER A 295 26.66 -15.05 -8.68
C SER A 295 26.00 -13.70 -8.93
N ASN A 296 24.98 -13.33 -8.14
CA ASN A 296 24.24 -12.08 -8.26
C ASN A 296 24.80 -10.93 -7.39
N LYS A 297 26.00 -11.10 -6.80
CA LYS A 297 26.73 -10.07 -6.03
C LYS A 297 27.92 -9.54 -6.81
#